data_AF-A0A822HKP2-F1
#
_entry.id   AF-A0A822HKP2-F1
#
_cell.length_a   1.000
_cell.length_b   1.000
_cell.length_c   1.000
_cell.angle_alpha   90.00
_cell.angle_beta   90.00
_cell.angle_gamma   90.00
#
_symmetry.space_group_name_H-M   'P 1'
#
loop_
_entity.id
_entity.type
_entity.pdbx_description
1 polymer ?
#
loop_
_entity_poly.entity_id
_entity_poly.type
_entity_poly.pdbx_seq_one_letter_code
_entity_poly.pdbx_strand_id
1 'polypeptide(L)'
;LPDSFYELTADDLRSVLKDLQQQSTTDNPLETRSMRDRLHSTHIIVYEQIAIRFVVNNHYILQGLFRPEEPISRLIDFIRTNLICRHIGEKDFYLYT
;
A
#
# COMPACT_ATOMS: atom_id res chain seq x y z
N LEU A 1 -18.41 19.26 7.07
CA LEU A 1 -18.09 18.86 8.46
C LEU A 1 -18.34 20.05 9.37
N PRO A 2 -18.66 19.85 10.66
CA PRO A 2 -18.73 20.94 11.63
C PRO A 2 -17.35 21.50 11.97
N ASP A 3 -17.27 22.78 12.33
CA ASP A 3 -16.00 23.45 12.68
C ASP A 3 -15.33 22.84 13.91
N SER A 4 -16.11 22.29 14.85
CA SER A 4 -15.62 21.59 16.04
C SER A 4 -14.78 20.35 15.75
N PHE A 5 -14.80 19.82 14.51
CA PHE A 5 -13.91 18.73 14.10
C PHE A 5 -12.46 19.18 13.94
N TYR A 6 -12.24 20.47 13.65
CA TYR A 6 -10.92 21.05 13.45
C TYR A 6 -10.35 21.69 14.72
N GLU A 7 -11.15 21.76 15.79
CA GLU A 7 -10.70 22.23 17.09
C GLU A 7 -9.86 21.15 17.77
N LEU A 8 -8.60 21.47 18.04
CA LEU A 8 -7.69 20.59 18.76
C LEU A 8 -8.13 20.43 20.21
N THR A 9 -8.23 19.19 20.67
CA THR A 9 -8.45 18.90 22.08
C THR A 9 -7.14 18.90 22.86
N ALA A 10 -7.23 19.03 24.18
CA ALA A 10 -6.05 18.90 25.05
C ALA A 10 -5.38 17.53 24.94
N ASP A 11 -6.13 16.49 24.57
CA ASP A 11 -5.60 15.14 24.40
C ASP A 11 -4.84 14.98 23.08
N ASP A 12 -5.30 15.62 22.00
CA ASP A 12 -4.56 15.68 20.73
C ASP A 12 -3.19 16.37 20.93
N LEU A 13 -3.18 17.49 21.66
CA LEU A 13 -1.94 18.21 21.98
C LEU A 13 -0.98 17.37 22.82
N ARG A 14 -1.49 16.60 23.79
CA ARG A 14 -0.66 15.68 24.58
C ARG A 14 -0.06 14.57 23.73
N SER A 15 -0.82 14.02 22.79
CA SER A 15 -0.31 12.99 21.86
C SER A 15 0.79 13.56 20.98
N VAL A 16 0.58 14.72 20.37
CA VAL A 16 1.58 15.36 19.52
C VAL A 16 2.85 15.69 20.30
N LEU A 17 2.73 16.23 21.53
CA LEU A 17 3.89 16.52 22.37
C LEU A 17 4.67 15.25 22.74
N LYS A 18 3.97 14.16 23.05
CA LYS A 18 4.58 12.86 23.35
C LYS A 18 5.32 12.30 22.13
N ASP A 19 4.72 12.38 20.95
CA ASP A 19 5.33 11.89 19.71
C ASP A 19 6.58 12.70 19.35
N LEU A 20 6.52 14.03 19.50
CA LEU A 20 7.68 14.91 19.31
C LEU A 20 8.82 14.61 20.28
N GLN A 21 8.50 14.33 21.55
CA GLN A 21 9.51 13.92 22.54
C GLN A 21 10.16 12.59 22.15
N GLN A 22 9.38 11.62 21.69
CA GLN A 22 9.89 10.33 21.20
C GLN A 22 10.71 10.43 19.91
N GLN A 23 10.41 11.39 19.03
CA GLN A 23 11.22 11.64 17.83
C GLN A 23 12.49 12.45 18.12
N SER A 24 12.47 13.29 19.16
CA SER A 24 13.61 14.13 19.56
C SER A 24 14.71 13.35 20.28
N THR A 25 14.43 12.13 20.77
CA THR A 25 15.47 11.25 21.28
C THR A 25 16.41 10.85 20.14
N THR A 26 17.65 11.32 20.21
CA THR A 26 18.71 11.13 19.20
C THR A 26 19.21 9.70 19.06
N ASP A 27 18.76 8.77 19.91
CA ASP A 27 19.02 7.34 19.74
C ASP A 27 18.23 6.84 18.54
N ASN A 28 18.86 6.82 17.38
CA ASN A 28 18.35 6.12 16.22
C ASN A 28 18.93 4.68 16.25
N PRO A 29 18.19 3.70 16.82
CA PRO A 29 18.72 2.35 16.97
C PRO A 29 19.05 1.76 15.59
N LEU A 30 20.22 1.14 15.48
CA LEU A 30 20.61 0.47 14.24
C LEU A 30 19.61 -0.65 13.93
N GLU A 31 18.92 -0.54 12.80
CA GLU A 31 18.06 -1.61 12.32
C GLU A 31 18.90 -2.81 11.90
N THR A 32 18.85 -3.86 12.71
CA THR A 32 19.53 -5.11 12.40
C THR A 32 18.81 -5.86 11.29
N ARG A 33 19.52 -6.80 10.63
CA ARG A 33 18.89 -7.72 9.65
C ARG A 33 17.70 -8.46 10.25
N SER A 34 17.86 -8.97 11.48
CA SER A 34 16.79 -9.66 12.20
C SER A 34 15.56 -8.77 12.47
N MET A 35 15.76 -7.49 12.78
CA MET A 35 14.64 -6.55 12.93
C MET A 35 13.87 -6.36 11.61
N ARG A 36 14.59 -6.21 10.48
CA ARG A 36 13.95 -6.09 9.16
C ARG A 36 13.22 -7.36 8.74
N ASP A 37 13.83 -8.53 8.92
CA ASP A 37 13.23 -9.80 8.55
C ASP A 37 11.96 -10.09 9.38
N ARG A 38 11.98 -9.73 10.67
CA ARG A 38 10.82 -9.84 11.56
C ARG A 38 9.68 -8.91 11.13
N LEU A 39 9.99 -7.64 10.80
CA LEU A 39 9.00 -6.70 10.31
C LEU A 39 8.38 -7.18 8.98
N HIS A 40 9.22 -7.64 8.05
CA HIS A 40 8.77 -8.15 6.75
C HIS A 40 7.82 -9.35 6.91
N SER A 41 8.18 -10.29 7.78
CA SER A 41 7.33 -11.45 8.11
C SER A 41 6.01 -11.03 8.74
N THR A 42 6.02 -10.07 9.66
CA THR A 42 4.77 -9.59 10.30
C THR A 42 3.83 -8.91 9.30
N HIS A 43 4.34 -8.11 8.36
CA HIS A 43 3.49 -7.45 7.36
C HIS A 43 2.87 -8.45 6.38
N ILE A 44 3.60 -9.49 5.98
CA ILE A 44 3.07 -10.55 5.11
C ILE A 44 1.97 -11.35 5.83
N ILE A 45 2.13 -11.62 7.13
CA ILE A 45 1.13 -12.35 7.93
C ILE A 45 -0.15 -11.53 8.14
N VAL A 46 -0.04 -10.20 8.25
CA VAL A 46 -1.19 -9.32 8.52
C VAL A 46 -2.12 -9.18 7.32
N TYR A 47 -1.59 -9.26 6.09
CA TYR A 47 -2.37 -9.07 4.87
C TYR A 47 -2.39 -10.34 4.02
N GLU A 48 -3.30 -11.27 4.33
CA GLU A 48 -3.48 -12.52 3.57
C GLU A 48 -3.79 -12.27 2.08
N GLN A 49 -4.48 -11.16 1.79
CA GLN A 49 -4.87 -10.76 0.44
C GLN A 49 -4.66 -9.26 0.22
N ILE A 50 -4.23 -8.92 -1.00
CA ILE A 50 -4.00 -7.56 -1.48
C ILE A 50 -4.95 -7.30 -2.63
N ALA A 51 -5.71 -6.21 -2.56
CA ALA A 51 -6.52 -5.73 -3.68
C ALA A 51 -5.71 -4.73 -4.50
N ILE A 52 -5.42 -5.06 -5.76
CA ILE A 52 -4.74 -4.17 -6.70
C ILE A 52 -5.75 -3.66 -7.73
N ARG A 53 -5.79 -2.35 -7.92
CA ARG A 53 -6.67 -1.67 -8.89
C ARG A 53 -5.84 -1.13 -10.04
N PHE A 54 -6.10 -1.63 -11.24
CA PHE A 54 -5.52 -1.13 -12.48
C PHE A 54 -6.48 -0.14 -13.12
N VAL A 55 -6.01 1.09 -13.29
CA VAL A 55 -6.76 2.10 -14.04
C VAL A 55 -6.39 1.96 -15.50
N VAL A 56 -7.38 1.62 -16.31
CA VAL A 56 -7.29 1.58 -17.77
C VAL A 56 -7.91 2.87 -18.29
N ASN A 57 -7.39 3.39 -19.40
CA ASN A 57 -7.89 4.61 -20.06
C ASN A 57 -9.43 4.63 -20.12
N ASN A 58 -10.05 5.82 -19.99
CA ASN A 58 -11.50 6.05 -19.85
C ASN A 58 -12.13 5.60 -18.51
N HIS A 59 -11.41 5.70 -17.39
CA HIS A 59 -11.93 5.44 -16.03
C HIS A 59 -12.40 4.00 -15.78
N TYR A 60 -12.01 3.04 -16.62
CA TYR A 60 -12.24 1.63 -16.35
C TYR A 60 -11.24 1.16 -15.30
N ILE A 61 -11.76 0.56 -14.22
CA ILE A 61 -10.93 0.01 -13.15
C ILE A 61 -11.05 -1.50 -13.18
N LEU A 62 -9.93 -2.17 -13.42
CA LEU A 62 -9.82 -3.61 -13.22
C LEU A 62 -9.28 -3.85 -11.81
N GLN A 63 -10.08 -4.47 -10.95
CA GLN A 63 -9.65 -4.84 -9.60
C GLN A 63 -9.38 -6.34 -9.52
N GLY A 64 -8.20 -6.71 -9.05
CA GLY A 64 -7.82 -8.09 -8.76
C GLY A 64 -7.45 -8.27 -7.29
N LEU A 65 -7.75 -9.45 -6.76
CA LEU A 65 -7.29 -9.90 -5.44
C LEU A 65 -6.09 -10.83 -5.64
N PHE A 66 -4.99 -10.53 -4.96
CA PHE A 66 -3.72 -11.23 -5.06
C PHE A 66 -3.18 -11.57 -3.68
N ARG A 67 -2.24 -12.51 -3.60
CA ARG A 67 -1.47 -12.74 -2.36
C ARG A 67 -0.19 -11.90 -2.37
N PRO A 68 0.34 -11.48 -1.21
CA PRO A 68 1.60 -10.73 -1.15
C PRO A 68 2.79 -11.42 -1.82
N GLU A 69 2.79 -12.74 -1.84
CA GLU A 69 3.87 -13.57 -2.42
C GLU A 69 3.69 -13.85 -3.91
N GLU A 70 2.59 -13.40 -4.53
CA GLU A 70 2.36 -13.65 -5.95
C GLU A 70 3.32 -12.83 -6.84
N PRO A 71 3.89 -13.45 -7.88
CA PRO A 71 4.80 -12.77 -8.78
C PRO A 71 4.06 -11.78 -9.69
N ILE A 72 4.78 -10.76 -10.16
CA ILE A 72 4.27 -9.76 -11.11
C ILE A 72 3.78 -10.43 -12.42
N SER A 73 4.35 -11.57 -12.81
CA SER A 73 3.88 -12.34 -13.98
C SER A 73 2.38 -12.69 -13.87
N ARG A 74 1.92 -13.10 -12.70
CA ARG A 74 0.52 -13.46 -12.46
C ARG A 74 -0.43 -12.26 -12.58
N LEU A 75 0.08 -11.09 -12.23
CA LEU A 75 -0.62 -9.82 -12.39
C LEU A 75 -0.72 -9.42 -13.88
N ILE A 76 0.35 -9.61 -14.65
CA ILE A 76 0.34 -9.40 -16.10
C ILE A 76 -0.63 -10.37 -16.78
N ASP A 77 -0.61 -11.64 -16.42
CA ASP A 77 -1.52 -12.67 -16.94
C ASP A 77 -2.98 -12.35 -16.61
N PHE A 78 -3.24 -11.88 -15.39
CA PHE A 78 -4.57 -11.44 -14.97
C PHE A 78 -5.08 -10.28 -15.84
N ILE A 79 -4.25 -9.27 -16.09
CA ILE A 79 -4.60 -8.14 -16.95
C ILE A 79 -4.86 -8.61 -18.39
N ARG A 80 -3.98 -9.44 -18.95
CA ARG A 80 -4.14 -9.99 -20.32
C ARG A 80 -5.42 -10.81 -20.48
N THR A 81 -5.79 -11.60 -19.48
CA THR A 81 -6.97 -12.47 -19.52
C THR A 81 -8.28 -11.68 -19.38
N ASN A 82 -8.29 -10.60 -18.58
CA ASN A 82 -9.50 -9.84 -18.26
C ASN A 82 -9.72 -8.59 -19.12
N LEU A 83 -8.72 -8.13 -19.86
CA LEU A 83 -8.89 -7.08 -20.86
C LEU A 83 -9.62 -7.65 -22.09
N ILE A 84 -10.95 -7.65 -22.03
CA ILE A 84 -11.88 -8.07 -23.11
C ILE A 84 -11.66 -7.29 -24.42
N CYS A 85 -10.98 -6.14 -24.37
CA CYS A 85 -10.62 -5.38 -25.57
C CYS A 85 -9.54 -6.11 -26.38
N ARG A 86 -10.00 -6.84 -27.40
CA ARG A 86 -9.20 -7.45 -28.48
C ARG A 86 -8.13 -6.52 -29.09
N HIS A 87 -8.30 -5.21 -28.96
CA HIS A 87 -7.36 -4.18 -29.43
C HIS A 87 -6.21 -3.84 -28.46
N ILE A 88 -6.27 -4.27 -27.20
CA ILE A 88 -5.22 -4.05 -26.17
C ILE A 88 -4.53 -5.37 -25.81
N GLY A 89 -5.22 -6.51 -25.86
CA GLY A 89 -4.61 -7.82 -25.59
C GLY A 89 -3.48 -8.22 -26.56
N GLU A 90 -3.44 -7.60 -27.73
CA GLU A 90 -2.39 -7.78 -28.76
C GLU A 90 -1.30 -6.71 -28.72
N LYS A 91 -1.45 -5.66 -27.89
CA LYS A 91 -0.50 -4.56 -27.78
C LYS A 91 0.35 -4.70 -26.52
N ASP A 92 1.62 -4.35 -26.64
CA ASP A 92 2.49 -4.21 -25.48
C ASP A 92 1.97 -3.09 -24.58
N PHE A 93 1.93 -3.37 -23.27
CA PHE A 93 1.56 -2.43 -22.24
C PHE A 93 2.59 -2.44 -21.11
N TYR A 94 2.70 -1.31 -20.42
CA TYR A 94 3.58 -1.14 -19.29
C TYR A 94 2.77 -0.72 -18.06
N LEU A 95 3.18 -1.20 -16.90
CA LEU A 95 2.58 -0.86 -15.62
C LEU A 95 3.46 0.15 -14.89
N TYR A 96 2.83 1.15 -14.30
CA TYR A 96 3.48 2.17 -13.48
C TYR A 96 2.59 2.46 -12.27
N THR A 97 3.21 2.93 -11.19
CA THR A 97 2.56 3.27 -9.91
C THR A 97 2.86 4.70 -9.53
#